data_AF-X0VI22-F1
#
_entry.id   AF-X0VI22-F1
#
_cell.length_a   1.000
_cell.length_b   1.000
_cell.length_c   1.000
_cell.angle_alpha   90.00
_cell.angle_beta   90.00
_cell.angle_gamma   90.00
#
_symmetry.space_group_name_H-M   'P 1'
#
loop_
_entity.id
_entity.type
_entity.pdbx_description
1 polymer ?
#
loop_
_entity_poly.entity_id
_entity_poly.type
_entity_poly.pdbx_seq_one_letter_code
_entity_poly.pdbx_strand_id
1 'polypeptide(L)'
;ALDLDDVLNSCTMYLLHVLGCDVGPFDYDKFPDVGYDMVGAWATLTSRPKVDVGVFWEWISRRIWEDMPTSEQFWLLHTAEKLVGQENVLIATSPTKSPDCLFGKYQWIERHTPDWCHRQYSITPRKSWLAQPGVLLIDDCDANCNAFRDGGGDAILVPRPWNTLEGFCDDVDGYLVDELGRREWDSPST
;
A
#
# COMPACT_ATOMS: atom_id res chain seq x y z
N ALA A 1 7.96 5.40 -7.13
CA ALA A 1 7.63 5.24 -5.71
C ALA A 1 6.51 4.22 -5.57
N LEU A 2 6.65 3.25 -4.68
CA LEU A 2 5.66 2.20 -4.42
C LEU A 2 5.10 2.39 -3.00
N ASP A 3 3.78 2.38 -2.84
CA ASP A 3 3.20 2.29 -1.51
C ASP A 3 3.52 0.94 -0.87
N LEU A 4 3.50 0.91 0.46
CA LEU A 4 3.71 -0.29 1.23
C LEU A 4 2.38 -1.01 1.48
N ASP A 5 1.43 -0.32 2.10
CA ASP A 5 0.19 -0.93 2.58
C ASP A 5 -0.74 -1.24 1.43
N ASP A 6 -1.22 -2.49 1.37
CA ASP A 6 -2.13 -2.96 0.32
C ASP A 6 -1.60 -2.79 -1.12
N VAL A 7 -0.30 -2.53 -1.28
CA VAL A 7 0.42 -2.55 -2.57
C VAL A 7 1.55 -3.57 -2.51
N LEU A 8 2.48 -3.47 -1.55
CA LEU A 8 3.57 -4.45 -1.36
C LEU A 8 3.26 -5.47 -0.27
N ASN A 9 2.46 -5.10 0.73
CA ASN A 9 1.94 -6.02 1.75
C ASN A 9 0.41 -6.08 1.67
N SER A 10 -0.20 -7.04 2.37
CA SER A 10 -1.66 -7.13 2.50
C SER A 10 -2.11 -6.56 3.85
N CYS A 11 -2.03 -5.24 4.02
CA CYS A 11 -2.23 -4.56 5.30
C CYS A 11 -3.67 -4.70 5.79
N THR A 12 -4.63 -4.22 5.01
CA THR A 12 -6.03 -4.05 5.44
C THR A 12 -6.65 -5.36 5.89
N MET A 13 -6.64 -6.36 5.00
CA MET A 13 -7.29 -7.64 5.27
C MET A 13 -6.56 -8.43 6.37
N TYR A 14 -5.23 -8.34 6.45
CA TYR A 14 -4.48 -8.95 7.54
C TYR A 14 -4.80 -8.32 8.89
N LEU A 15 -4.89 -7.00 8.97
CA LEU A 15 -5.26 -6.31 10.22
C LEU A 15 -6.66 -6.73 10.68
N LEU A 16 -7.64 -6.78 9.78
CA LEU A 16 -8.98 -7.25 10.09
C LEU A 16 -8.97 -8.70 10.61
N HIS A 17 -8.20 -9.58 9.96
CA HIS A 17 -8.02 -10.97 10.36
C HIS A 17 -7.48 -11.09 11.80
N VAL A 18 -6.34 -10.46 12.09
CA VAL A 18 -5.70 -10.58 13.43
C VAL A 18 -6.48 -9.87 14.53
N LEU A 19 -7.34 -8.90 14.18
CA LEU A 19 -8.27 -8.24 15.09
C LEU A 19 -9.59 -9.02 15.28
N GLY A 20 -9.66 -10.25 14.77
CA GLY A 20 -10.73 -11.21 15.05
C GLY A 20 -11.91 -11.16 14.09
N CYS A 21 -11.77 -10.55 12.92
CA CYS A 21 -12.76 -10.66 11.85
C CYS A 21 -12.65 -12.05 11.18
N ASP A 22 -13.78 -12.63 10.76
CA ASP A 22 -13.82 -13.91 10.06
C ASP A 22 -13.49 -13.75 8.55
N VAL A 23 -12.27 -13.28 8.29
CA VAL A 23 -11.71 -13.02 6.96
C VAL A 23 -10.28 -13.54 6.91
N GLY A 24 -9.83 -14.00 5.76
CA GLY A 24 -8.42 -14.25 5.48
C GLY A 24 -7.65 -12.96 5.17
N PRO A 25 -6.30 -13.00 5.22
CA PRO A 25 -5.46 -11.84 4.96
C PRO A 25 -5.46 -11.39 3.49
N PHE A 26 -6.15 -12.10 2.59
CA PHE A 26 -6.26 -11.80 1.16
C PHE A 26 -7.72 -11.79 0.68
N ASP A 27 -8.70 -11.87 1.58
CA ASP A 27 -10.13 -11.96 1.25
C ASP A 27 -10.71 -10.55 0.93
N TYR A 28 -10.15 -9.85 -0.05
CA TYR A 28 -10.59 -8.50 -0.42
C TYR A 28 -12.06 -8.45 -0.85
N ASP A 29 -12.60 -9.53 -1.39
CA ASP A 29 -14.01 -9.69 -1.74
C ASP A 29 -14.97 -9.62 -0.53
N LYS A 30 -14.44 -9.86 0.67
CA LYS A 30 -15.20 -9.75 1.93
C LYS A 30 -15.13 -8.36 2.57
N PHE A 31 -14.37 -7.43 2.01
CA PHE A 31 -14.30 -6.09 2.55
C PHE A 31 -15.67 -5.40 2.39
N PRO A 32 -16.25 -4.82 3.47
CA PRO A 32 -17.56 -4.20 3.38
C PRO A 32 -17.48 -2.85 2.65
N ASP A 33 -18.59 -2.43 2.05
CA ASP A 33 -18.72 -1.12 1.41
C ASP A 33 -18.73 0.02 2.44
N VAL A 34 -17.53 0.41 2.88
CA VAL A 34 -17.27 1.49 3.84
C VAL A 34 -16.17 2.45 3.37
N GLY A 35 -15.70 2.29 2.12
CA GLY A 35 -14.55 3.00 1.59
C GLY A 35 -13.30 2.81 2.46
N TYR A 36 -12.50 3.86 2.62
CA TYR A 36 -11.25 3.85 3.39
C TYR A 36 -11.42 3.74 4.93
N ASP A 37 -12.63 3.53 5.45
CA ASP A 37 -12.90 3.47 6.89
C ASP A 37 -12.63 2.08 7.49
N MET A 38 -11.36 1.82 7.81
CA MET A 38 -10.91 0.58 8.45
C MET A 38 -11.65 0.24 9.74
N VAL A 39 -11.96 1.27 10.56
CA VAL A 39 -12.66 1.07 11.83
C VAL A 39 -14.12 0.69 11.57
N GLY A 40 -14.72 1.28 10.53
CA GLY A 40 -16.02 0.88 10.02
C GLY A 40 -16.04 -0.54 9.46
N ALA A 41 -15.00 -0.95 8.75
CA ALA A 41 -14.88 -2.30 8.23
C ALA A 41 -14.83 -3.32 9.38
N TRP A 42 -13.97 -3.10 10.37
CA TRP A 42 -13.88 -3.93 11.57
C TRP A 42 -15.20 -4.00 12.34
N ALA A 43 -15.86 -2.86 12.56
CA ALA A 43 -17.15 -2.81 13.25
C ALA A 43 -18.23 -3.61 12.52
N THR A 44 -18.27 -3.50 11.20
CA THR A 44 -19.22 -4.22 10.33
C THR A 44 -18.97 -5.73 10.40
N LEU A 45 -17.73 -6.16 10.18
CA LEU A 45 -17.34 -7.58 10.13
C LEU A 45 -17.47 -8.28 11.49
N THR A 46 -17.28 -7.56 12.60
CA THR A 46 -17.42 -8.12 13.95
C THR A 46 -18.82 -7.94 14.54
N SER A 47 -19.71 -7.20 13.86
CA SER A 47 -21.00 -6.76 14.41
C SER A 47 -20.86 -6.02 15.76
N ARG A 48 -19.79 -5.24 15.92
CA ARG A 48 -19.50 -4.45 17.13
C ARG A 48 -19.64 -2.95 16.85
N PRO A 49 -19.87 -2.12 17.88
CA PRO A 49 -19.83 -0.67 17.72
C PRO A 49 -18.44 -0.20 17.25
N LYS A 50 -18.42 0.83 16.38
CA LYS A 50 -17.16 1.52 16.03
C LYS A 50 -16.48 2.05 17.29
N VAL A 51 -15.16 1.96 17.31
CA VAL A 51 -14.31 2.55 18.35
C VAL A 51 -13.70 3.85 17.85
N ASP A 52 -13.06 4.60 18.75
CA ASP A 52 -12.23 5.73 18.34
C ASP A 52 -11.08 5.26 17.45
N VAL A 53 -10.74 6.07 16.44
CA VAL A 53 -9.69 5.72 15.47
C VAL A 53 -8.32 5.63 16.13
N GLY A 54 -8.01 6.48 17.11
CA GLY A 54 -6.75 6.39 17.86
C GLY A 54 -6.66 5.10 18.64
N VAL A 55 -7.74 4.75 19.36
CA VAL A 55 -7.83 3.50 20.13
C VAL A 55 -7.69 2.28 19.21
N PHE A 56 -8.31 2.29 18.03
CA PHE A 56 -8.18 1.20 17.06
C PHE A 56 -6.71 0.95 16.68
N TRP A 57 -5.97 2.00 16.33
CA TRP A 57 -4.57 1.88 15.93
C TRP A 57 -3.64 1.50 17.09
N GLU A 58 -4.02 1.74 18.34
CA GLU A 58 -3.29 1.30 19.54
C GLU A 58 -3.41 -0.21 19.80
N TRP A 59 -4.42 -0.89 19.25
CA TRP A 59 -4.52 -2.35 19.36
C TRP A 59 -3.46 -3.09 18.54
N ILE A 60 -2.84 -2.40 17.58
CA ILE A 60 -1.94 -2.98 16.61
C ILE A 60 -0.51 -2.84 17.10
N SER A 61 -0.04 -3.89 17.78
CA SER A 61 1.34 -3.96 18.25
C SER A 61 2.34 -3.94 17.09
N ARG A 62 3.57 -3.51 17.37
CA ARG A 62 4.70 -3.55 16.43
C ARG A 62 4.81 -4.89 15.67
N ARG A 63 4.65 -6.01 16.38
CA ARG A 63 4.81 -7.34 15.79
C ARG A 63 3.77 -7.61 14.69
N ILE A 64 2.55 -7.10 14.86
CA ILE A 64 1.51 -7.25 13.84
C ILE A 64 1.92 -6.52 12.56
N TRP A 65 2.43 -5.29 12.67
CA TRP A 65 2.95 -4.55 11.52
C TRP A 65 4.13 -5.26 10.83
N GLU A 66 5.03 -5.86 11.61
CA GLU A 66 6.19 -6.60 11.11
C GLU A 66 5.81 -7.93 10.42
N ASP A 67 4.80 -8.63 10.94
CA ASP A 67 4.39 -9.97 10.47
C ASP A 67 3.36 -9.92 9.32
N MET A 68 3.08 -8.74 8.75
CA MET A 68 2.19 -8.61 7.59
C MET A 68 2.70 -9.47 6.42
N PRO A 69 1.83 -10.25 5.75
CA PRO A 69 2.24 -10.98 4.56
C PRO A 69 2.47 -10.02 3.39
N THR A 70 3.35 -10.41 2.47
CA THR A 70 3.47 -9.75 1.16
C THR A 70 2.16 -9.85 0.40
N SER A 71 1.80 -8.82 -0.36
CA SER A 71 0.65 -8.84 -1.26
C SER A 71 0.93 -9.75 -2.45
N GLU A 72 -0.13 -10.09 -3.20
CA GLU A 72 0.02 -10.72 -4.52
C GLU A 72 0.79 -9.79 -5.49
N GLN A 73 0.63 -8.47 -5.35
CA GLN A 73 1.29 -7.44 -6.16
C GLN A 73 2.74 -7.13 -5.72
N PHE A 74 3.34 -7.90 -4.81
CA PHE A 74 4.73 -7.70 -4.41
C PHE A 74 5.72 -7.79 -5.59
N TRP A 75 5.32 -8.46 -6.68
CA TRP A 75 6.07 -8.50 -7.95
C TRP A 75 6.34 -7.10 -8.55
N LEU A 76 5.57 -6.08 -8.18
CA LEU A 76 5.78 -4.69 -8.59
C LEU A 76 7.17 -4.18 -8.21
N LEU A 77 7.73 -4.61 -7.08
CA LEU A 77 9.07 -4.20 -6.65
C LEU A 77 10.14 -4.61 -7.65
N HIS A 78 10.14 -5.90 -8.03
CA HIS A 78 11.06 -6.45 -9.02
C HIS A 78 10.83 -5.88 -10.42
N THR A 79 9.58 -5.59 -10.76
CA THR A 79 9.25 -4.99 -12.06
C THR A 79 9.72 -3.54 -12.12
N ALA A 80 9.53 -2.76 -11.06
CA ALA A 80 10.06 -1.41 -10.96
C ALA A 80 11.60 -1.41 -11.06
N GLU A 81 12.28 -2.31 -10.34
CA GLU A 81 13.74 -2.47 -10.45
C GLU A 81 14.18 -2.71 -11.90
N LYS A 82 13.50 -3.61 -12.62
CA LYS A 82 13.83 -3.90 -14.03
C LYS A 82 13.58 -2.74 -14.97
N LEU A 83 12.51 -1.97 -14.73
CA LEU A 83 12.08 -0.89 -15.61
C LEU A 83 12.94 0.35 -15.44
N VAL A 84 13.31 0.70 -14.20
CA VAL A 84 13.96 1.99 -13.90
C VAL A 84 15.31 1.87 -13.19
N GLY A 85 15.79 0.67 -12.85
CA GLY A 85 17.00 0.49 -12.05
C GLY A 85 16.76 0.65 -10.55
N GLN A 86 17.61 0.04 -9.73
CA GLN A 86 17.48 0.00 -8.27
C GLN A 86 17.46 1.41 -7.65
N GLU A 87 18.31 2.30 -8.14
CA GLU A 87 18.49 3.67 -7.66
C GLU A 87 17.26 4.57 -7.87
N ASN A 88 16.34 4.17 -8.76
CA ASN A 88 15.13 4.93 -9.08
C ASN A 88 13.86 4.32 -8.44
N VAL A 89 14.02 3.29 -7.60
CA VAL A 89 12.92 2.72 -6.81
C VAL A 89 12.95 3.27 -5.38
N LEU A 90 11.78 3.62 -4.87
CA LEU A 90 11.58 4.14 -3.53
C LEU A 90 10.28 3.56 -2.96
N ILE A 91 10.30 3.05 -1.73
CA ILE A 91 9.07 2.71 -0.99
C ILE A 91 8.58 3.97 -0.27
N ALA A 92 7.34 4.38 -0.49
CA ALA A 92 6.76 5.56 0.14
C ALA A 92 5.54 5.14 0.96
N THR A 93 5.58 5.23 2.29
CA THR A 93 4.48 4.79 3.17
C THR A 93 4.12 5.85 4.20
N SER A 94 2.88 5.82 4.67
CA SER A 94 2.39 6.73 5.69
C SER A 94 2.20 5.98 7.02
N PRO A 95 2.82 6.42 8.12
CA PRO A 95 2.59 5.79 9.41
C PRO A 95 1.27 6.26 10.02
N THR A 96 0.66 5.43 10.86
CA THR A 96 -0.35 5.91 11.81
C THR A 96 0.32 6.79 12.88
N LYS A 97 -0.45 7.30 13.84
CA LYS A 97 0.11 8.03 14.99
C LYS A 97 0.80 7.11 16.01
N SER A 98 0.67 5.79 15.87
CA SER A 98 1.30 4.82 16.77
C SER A 98 2.78 4.67 16.45
N PRO A 99 3.70 4.79 17.43
CA PRO A 99 5.14 4.53 17.23
C PRO A 99 5.41 3.10 16.73
N ASP A 100 4.60 2.14 17.16
CA ASP A 100 4.71 0.73 16.78
C ASP A 100 4.50 0.52 15.27
N CYS A 101 3.67 1.35 14.65
CA CYS A 101 3.42 1.30 13.21
C CYS A 101 4.68 1.70 12.41
N LEU A 102 5.32 2.81 12.79
CA LEU A 102 6.52 3.27 12.11
C LEU A 102 7.64 2.22 12.18
N PHE A 103 7.91 1.69 13.38
CA PHE A 103 8.98 0.73 13.57
C PHE A 103 8.67 -0.62 12.91
N GLY A 104 7.42 -1.11 13.01
CA GLY A 104 7.04 -2.37 12.39
C GLY A 104 7.11 -2.32 10.86
N LYS A 105 6.74 -1.19 10.23
CA LYS A 105 6.91 -0.99 8.78
C LYS A 105 8.37 -1.00 8.36
N TYR A 106 9.26 -0.37 9.14
CA TYR A 106 10.70 -0.43 8.90
C TYR A 106 11.22 -1.88 8.95
N GLN A 107 10.87 -2.63 10.00
CA GLN A 107 11.27 -4.04 10.11
C GLN A 107 10.69 -4.90 8.98
N TRP A 108 9.46 -4.60 8.56
CA TRP A 108 8.84 -5.28 7.43
C TRP A 108 9.67 -5.10 6.15
N ILE A 109 10.10 -3.87 5.87
CA ILE A 109 10.95 -3.54 4.71
C ILE A 109 12.26 -4.33 4.80
N GLU A 110 12.96 -4.31 5.94
CA GLU A 110 14.20 -5.06 6.12
C GLU A 110 14.03 -6.57 5.93
N ARG A 111 12.90 -7.12 6.37
CA ARG A 111 12.64 -8.57 6.34
C ARG A 111 12.24 -9.09 4.96
N HIS A 112 11.51 -8.31 4.17
CA HIS A 112 10.85 -8.80 2.95
C HIS A 112 11.47 -8.24 1.66
N THR A 113 12.17 -7.12 1.72
CA THR A 113 12.75 -6.48 0.52
C THR A 113 14.24 -6.79 0.37
N PRO A 114 14.79 -6.71 -0.86
CA PRO A 114 16.23 -6.86 -1.07
C PRO A 114 17.06 -5.82 -0.30
N ASP A 115 18.31 -6.15 0.06
CA ASP A 115 19.20 -5.27 0.84
C ASP A 115 19.36 -3.86 0.26
N TRP A 116 19.32 -3.71 -1.06
CA TRP A 116 19.42 -2.42 -1.73
C TRP A 116 18.21 -1.50 -1.39
N CYS A 117 17.03 -2.07 -1.12
CA CYS A 117 15.84 -1.34 -0.70
C CYS A 117 15.87 -0.87 0.76
N HIS A 118 16.70 -1.46 1.62
CA HIS A 118 16.66 -1.24 3.08
C HIS A 118 16.96 0.19 3.52
N ARG A 119 17.39 1.06 2.60
CA ARG A 119 17.57 2.50 2.83
C ARG A 119 16.89 3.38 1.78
N GLN A 120 16.09 2.80 0.89
CA GLN A 120 15.37 3.49 -0.18
C GLN A 120 13.88 3.57 0.16
N TYR A 121 13.57 4.22 1.29
CA TYR A 121 12.21 4.44 1.72
C TYR A 121 11.97 5.87 2.20
N SER A 122 10.73 6.31 2.13
CA SER A 122 10.23 7.57 2.67
C SER A 122 8.99 7.31 3.52
N ILE A 123 9.10 7.56 4.82
CA ILE A 123 7.97 7.46 5.77
C ILE A 123 7.36 8.85 5.91
N THR A 124 6.24 9.09 5.22
CA THR A 124 5.58 10.40 5.18
C THR A 124 4.07 10.28 4.93
N PRO A 125 3.23 11.06 5.64
CA PRO A 125 1.80 11.18 5.31
C PRO A 125 1.55 12.09 4.08
N ARG A 126 2.59 12.71 3.52
CA ARG A 126 2.50 13.65 2.38
C ARG A 126 3.30 13.13 1.20
N LYS A 127 2.84 12.02 0.60
CA LYS A 127 3.52 11.38 -0.55
C LYS A 127 3.65 12.33 -1.76
N SER A 128 2.72 13.27 -1.92
CA SER A 128 2.77 14.30 -2.97
C SER A 128 3.99 15.22 -2.91
N TRP A 129 4.74 15.27 -1.79
CA TRP A 129 6.02 16.01 -1.75
C TRP A 129 7.13 15.36 -2.59
N LEU A 130 6.94 14.11 -3.00
CA LEU A 130 7.83 13.41 -3.91
C LEU A 130 7.42 13.60 -5.38
N ALA A 131 6.30 14.28 -5.63
CA ALA A 131 5.78 14.48 -6.98
C ALA A 131 6.66 15.47 -7.75
N GLN A 132 7.07 15.05 -8.94
CA GLN A 132 7.78 15.85 -9.92
C GLN A 132 7.66 15.17 -11.28
N PRO A 133 7.89 15.89 -12.39
CA PRO A 133 7.85 15.31 -13.73
C PRO A 133 8.76 14.07 -13.84
N GLY A 134 8.23 12.99 -14.43
CA GLY A 134 8.96 11.72 -14.61
C GLY A 134 8.95 10.80 -13.38
N VAL A 135 8.36 11.21 -12.24
CA VAL A 135 8.19 10.32 -11.09
C VAL A 135 6.79 9.73 -11.06
N LEU A 136 6.72 8.41 -10.92
CA LEU A 136 5.49 7.65 -10.78
C LEU A 136 5.26 7.22 -9.31
N LEU A 137 4.05 7.40 -8.81
CA LEU A 137 3.53 6.76 -7.60
C LEU A 137 2.61 5.57 -7.96
N ILE A 138 2.80 4.43 -7.32
CA ILE A 138 1.84 3.31 -7.35
C ILE A 138 1.28 3.13 -5.93
N ASP A 139 -0.01 3.37 -5.75
CA ASP A 139 -0.67 3.53 -4.43
C ASP A 139 -2.12 3.05 -4.54
N ASP A 140 -2.73 2.58 -3.46
CA ASP A 140 -4.13 2.14 -3.44
C ASP A 140 -5.12 3.25 -3.04
N CYS A 141 -4.62 4.44 -2.69
CA CYS A 141 -5.43 5.55 -2.23
C CYS A 141 -5.69 6.60 -3.32
N ASP A 142 -6.96 6.79 -3.72
CA ASP A 142 -7.42 7.81 -4.65
C ASP A 142 -6.87 9.19 -4.30
N ALA A 143 -6.97 9.58 -3.03
CA ALA A 143 -6.54 10.89 -2.56
C ALA A 143 -5.01 11.07 -2.69
N ASN A 144 -4.22 10.02 -2.43
CA ASN A 144 -2.77 10.07 -2.61
C ASN A 144 -2.42 10.19 -4.09
N CYS A 145 -3.00 9.35 -4.95
CA CYS A 145 -2.77 9.40 -6.39
C CYS A 145 -3.14 10.76 -6.99
N ASN A 146 -4.29 11.31 -6.62
CA ASN A 146 -4.74 12.62 -7.11
C ASN A 146 -3.81 13.73 -6.62
N ALA A 147 -3.47 13.76 -5.33
CA ALA A 147 -2.54 14.75 -4.80
C ALA A 147 -1.13 14.64 -5.42
N PHE A 148 -0.70 13.44 -5.80
CA PHE A 148 0.57 13.23 -6.49
C PHE A 148 0.55 13.79 -7.92
N ARG A 149 -0.54 13.55 -8.65
CA ARG A 149 -0.77 14.14 -9.98
C ARG A 149 -0.84 15.67 -9.93
N ASP A 150 -1.57 16.21 -8.96
CA ASP A 150 -1.66 17.66 -8.74
C ASP A 150 -0.29 18.29 -8.42
N GLY A 151 0.61 17.52 -7.81
CA GLY A 151 2.00 17.90 -7.55
C GLY A 151 2.93 17.82 -8.77
N GLY A 152 2.43 17.40 -9.93
CA GLY A 152 3.20 17.30 -11.18
C GLY A 152 3.90 15.97 -11.42
N GLY A 153 3.65 14.95 -10.58
CA GLY A 153 4.06 13.58 -10.84
C GLY A 153 2.98 12.77 -11.55
N ASP A 154 3.26 11.51 -11.81
CA ASP A 154 2.28 10.54 -12.30
C ASP A 154 1.84 9.59 -11.20
N ALA A 155 0.66 9.00 -11.35
CA ALA A 155 0.20 7.96 -10.44
C ALA A 155 -0.56 6.83 -11.16
N ILE A 156 -0.37 5.59 -10.70
CA ILE A 156 -1.23 4.43 -10.96
C ILE A 156 -1.94 4.09 -9.65
N LEU A 157 -3.27 4.01 -9.70
CA LEU A 157 -4.09 3.56 -8.59
C LEU A 157 -4.19 2.03 -8.65
N VAL A 158 -3.83 1.34 -7.57
CA VAL A 158 -3.96 -0.13 -7.46
C VAL A 158 -5.41 -0.47 -7.13
N PRO A 159 -6.13 -1.28 -7.94
CA PRO A 159 -7.51 -1.65 -7.63
C PRO A 159 -7.67 -2.30 -6.26
N ARG A 160 -8.56 -1.74 -5.43
CA ARG A 160 -8.94 -2.26 -4.12
C ARG A 160 -10.43 -2.02 -3.85
N PRO A 161 -11.08 -2.81 -2.98
CA PRO A 161 -12.52 -2.71 -2.71
C PRO A 161 -13.00 -1.35 -2.18
N TRP A 162 -12.08 -0.54 -1.66
CA TRP A 162 -12.40 0.75 -1.04
C TRP A 162 -12.16 1.96 -1.95
N ASN A 163 -11.65 1.75 -3.17
CA ASN A 163 -11.23 2.82 -4.07
C ASN A 163 -12.03 2.85 -5.36
N THR A 164 -11.84 3.89 -6.17
CA THR A 164 -12.63 4.11 -7.40
C THR A 164 -12.45 3.04 -8.47
N LEU A 165 -11.49 2.13 -8.31
CA LEU A 165 -11.23 0.98 -9.19
C LEU A 165 -11.74 -0.34 -8.60
N GLU A 166 -12.67 -0.31 -7.64
CA GLU A 166 -13.27 -1.52 -7.06
C GLU A 166 -13.75 -2.53 -8.13
N GLY A 167 -14.26 -2.05 -9.27
CA GLY A 167 -14.70 -2.89 -10.39
C GLY A 167 -13.61 -3.65 -11.13
N PHE A 168 -12.33 -3.43 -10.80
CA PHE A 168 -11.17 -4.14 -11.35
C PHE A 168 -10.52 -5.10 -10.33
N CYS A 169 -11.10 -5.30 -9.14
CA CYS A 169 -10.52 -6.18 -8.11
C CYS A 169 -10.43 -7.65 -8.55
N ASP A 170 -11.22 -8.08 -9.53
CA ASP A 170 -11.16 -9.45 -10.07
C ASP A 170 -9.90 -9.71 -10.94
N ASP A 171 -9.23 -8.65 -11.44
CA ASP A 171 -8.02 -8.76 -12.27
C ASP A 171 -7.06 -7.56 -12.03
N VAL A 172 -6.58 -7.46 -10.77
CA VAL A 172 -5.63 -6.40 -10.37
C VAL A 172 -4.34 -6.48 -11.19
N ASP A 173 -3.81 -7.68 -11.39
CA ASP A 173 -2.54 -7.87 -12.09
C ASP A 173 -2.65 -7.50 -13.58
N GLY A 174 -3.72 -7.93 -14.26
CA GLY A 174 -3.98 -7.54 -15.65
C GLY A 174 -4.10 -6.04 -15.82
N TYR A 175 -4.83 -5.38 -14.91
CA TYR A 175 -4.93 -3.92 -14.89
C TYR A 175 -3.56 -3.24 -14.73
N LEU A 176 -2.74 -3.70 -13.78
CA LEU A 176 -1.42 -3.11 -13.52
C LEU A 176 -0.43 -3.33 -14.67
N VAL A 177 -0.44 -4.52 -15.28
CA VAL A 177 0.39 -4.82 -16.46
C VAL A 177 0.02 -3.89 -17.62
N ASP A 178 -1.27 -3.67 -17.86
CA ASP A 178 -1.76 -2.74 -18.88
C ASP A 178 -1.30 -1.30 -18.60
N GLU A 179 -1.45 -0.82 -17.37
CA GLU A 179 -1.05 0.54 -16.98
C GLU A 179 0.45 0.78 -17.08
N LEU A 180 1.27 -0.22 -16.74
CA LEU A 180 2.73 -0.16 -16.90
C LEU A 180 3.13 -0.25 -18.38
N GLY A 181 2.44 -1.05 -19.19
CA GLY A 181 2.71 -1.24 -20.61
C GLY A 181 2.35 -0.03 -21.50
N ARG A 182 1.45 0.83 -21.06
CA ARG A 182 1.07 2.08 -21.74
C ARG A 182 2.12 3.19 -21.62
N ARG A 183 3.15 2.99 -20.80
CA ARG A 183 4.16 4.00 -20.47
C ARG A 183 5.45 3.77 -21.25
N GLU A 184 6.10 4.87 -21.62
CA GLU A 184 7.48 4.84 -22.09
C GLU A 184 8.41 4.84 -20.88
N TRP A 185 9.42 3.96 -20.90
CA TRP A 185 10.38 3.81 -19.82
C TRP A 185 11.78 4.13 -20.35
N ASP A 186 12.43 5.10 -19.72
CA ASP A 186 13.85 5.33 -19.96
C ASP A 186 14.62 4.10 -19.48
N SER A 187 15.26 3.40 -20.42
CA SER A 187 16.01 2.19 -20.08
C SER A 187 17.13 2.52 -19.08
N PRO A 188 17.39 1.66 -18.07
CA PRO A 188 18.45 1.90 -17.11
C PRO A 188 19.78 2.16 -17.81
N SER A 189 20.50 3.19 -17.39
CA SER A 189 21.87 3.40 -17.86
C SER A 189 22.74 2.25 -17.33
N THR A 190 23.27 1.43 -18.24
CA THR A 190 24.16 0.29 -17.94
C THR A 190 25.41 0.69 -17.19
#